data_AF-A0A4Y3PEM1-F1
#
_entry.id   AF-A0A4Y3PEM1-F1
#
_cell.length_a   1.000
_cell.length_b   1.000
_cell.length_c   1.000
_cell.angle_alpha   90.00
_cell.angle_beta   90.00
_cell.angle_gamma   90.00
#
_symmetry.space_group_name_H-M   'P 1'
#
loop_
_entity.id
_entity.type
_entity.pdbx_description
1 polymer ?
#
loop_
_entity_poly.entity_id
_entity_poly.type
_entity_poly.pdbx_seq_one_letter_code
_entity_poly.pdbx_strand_id
1 'polypeptide(L)'
;MRDYLLYCTYCSTYTLLHSFDKDAGTFLGEYSLLHNDYTRDNIVLNKFLLAHLGHTIRPIPSQTDDYRQIIGNASHFLEDDIDKYVEESQQRAKFRERDRKSEREIGQVQLYLIEHLLVHELHTLSQARAATPAEGQVLLGKELGFKKALDLVRQVKNDKQFAQ
;
A
#
# COMPACT_ATOMS: atom_id res chain seq x y z
N MET A 1 -1.91 1.81 26.54
CA MET A 1 -1.24 0.89 25.60
C MET A 1 0.04 0.41 26.25
N ARG A 2 0.44 -0.86 26.07
CA ARG A 2 1.72 -1.36 26.59
C ARG A 2 2.74 -1.32 25.46
N ASP A 3 3.91 -0.79 25.74
CA ASP A 3 5.04 -0.84 24.82
C ASP A 3 5.86 -2.09 25.11
N TYR A 4 6.60 -2.55 24.11
CA TYR A 4 7.42 -3.74 24.21
C TYR A 4 8.83 -3.43 23.73
N LEU A 5 9.81 -4.06 24.37
CA LEU A 5 11.17 -4.19 23.85
C LEU A 5 11.49 -5.67 23.66
N LEU A 6 12.37 -5.97 22.71
CA LEU A 6 13.03 -7.26 22.62
C LEU A 6 14.43 -7.12 23.18
N TYR A 7 14.80 -8.08 24.02
CA TYR A 7 16.12 -8.13 24.62
C TYR A 7 16.78 -9.46 24.32
N CYS A 8 18.03 -9.40 23.84
CA CYS A 8 18.88 -10.57 23.68
C CYS A 8 19.82 -10.69 24.88
N THR A 9 19.66 -11.76 25.66
CA THR A 9 20.44 -11.97 26.89
C THR A 9 21.92 -12.21 26.65
N TYR A 10 22.29 -12.75 25.48
CA TYR A 10 23.67 -13.12 25.16
C TYR A 10 24.51 -11.90 24.74
N CYS A 11 23.97 -11.10 23.82
CA CYS A 11 24.63 -9.91 23.30
C CYS A 11 24.44 -8.68 24.18
N SER A 12 23.57 -8.73 25.19
CA SER A 12 23.17 -7.56 26.00
C SER A 12 22.69 -6.40 25.12
N THR A 13 21.91 -6.73 24.10
CA THR A 13 21.37 -5.80 23.09
C THR A 13 19.84 -5.78 23.15
N TYR A 14 19.24 -4.63 22.88
CA TYR A 14 17.79 -4.49 22.80
C TYR A 14 17.32 -3.71 21.56
N THR A 15 16.06 -3.91 21.18
CA THR A 15 15.34 -3.09 20.19
C THR A 15 13.94 -2.76 20.73
N LEU A 16 13.46 -1.55 20.50
CA LEU A 16 12.14 -1.08 20.88
C LEU A 16 11.14 -1.42 19.77
N LEU A 17 10.08 -2.13 20.16
CA LEU A 17 8.94 -2.39 19.28
C LEU A 17 7.81 -1.38 19.47
N HIS A 18 7.78 -0.73 20.64
CA HIS A 18 6.67 0.11 21.09
C HIS A 18 5.34 -0.66 21.07
N SER A 19 4.23 0.02 20.80
CA SER A 19 2.90 -0.58 20.84
C SER A 19 2.63 -1.44 19.61
N PHE A 20 1.92 -2.55 19.83
CA PHE A 20 1.40 -3.38 18.76
C PHE A 20 0.08 -2.81 18.22
N ASP A 21 0.04 -2.53 16.91
CA ASP A 21 -1.18 -2.18 16.21
C ASP A 21 -1.89 -3.46 15.74
N LYS A 22 -3.11 -3.67 16.25
CA LYS A 22 -3.92 -4.86 15.94
C LYS A 22 -4.52 -4.79 14.54
N ASP A 23 -4.77 -3.60 14.03
CA ASP A 23 -5.44 -3.42 12.74
C ASP A 23 -4.45 -3.63 11.59
N ALA A 24 -3.24 -3.10 11.74
CA ALA A 24 -2.13 -3.33 10.80
C ALA A 24 -1.43 -4.68 11.00
N GLY A 25 -1.56 -5.30 12.17
CA GLY A 25 -0.87 -6.56 12.51
C GLY A 25 0.64 -6.38 12.70
N THR A 26 1.09 -5.17 13.01
CA THR A 26 2.51 -4.81 13.08
C THR A 26 2.81 -3.97 14.33
N PHE A 27 4.06 -4.03 14.78
CA PHE A 27 4.55 -3.09 15.78
C PHE A 27 4.85 -1.73 15.14
N LEU A 28 4.77 -0.64 15.91
CA LEU A 28 5.19 0.67 15.43
C LEU A 28 6.69 0.68 15.07
N GLY A 29 7.49 -0.16 15.72
CA GLY A 29 8.93 -0.24 15.51
C GLY A 29 9.66 0.93 16.16
N GLU A 30 10.95 1.07 15.89
CA GLU A 30 11.80 2.12 16.48
C GLU A 30 11.32 3.54 16.15
N TYR A 31 11.61 4.48 17.04
CA TYR A 31 11.26 5.89 16.92
C TYR A 31 12.49 6.76 16.61
N SER A 32 12.38 7.59 15.58
CA SER A 32 13.40 8.59 15.24
C SER A 32 13.06 9.93 15.89
N LEU A 33 14.02 10.48 16.64
CA LEU A 33 13.93 11.82 17.20
C LEU A 33 14.06 12.91 16.13
N LEU A 34 14.86 12.66 15.09
CA LEU A 34 15.10 13.61 14.00
C LEU A 34 13.82 13.87 13.20
N HIS A 35 13.10 12.80 12.87
CA HIS A 35 11.89 12.85 12.04
C HIS A 35 10.59 12.93 12.84
N ASN A 36 10.68 12.80 14.17
CA ASN A 36 9.54 12.75 15.09
C ASN A 36 8.49 11.72 14.63
N ASP A 37 8.94 10.54 14.19
CA ASP A 37 8.08 9.49 13.67
C ASP A 37 8.68 8.10 13.94
N TYR A 38 7.82 7.09 13.85
CA TYR A 38 8.20 5.69 13.95
C TYR A 38 8.58 5.13 12.59
N THR A 39 9.40 4.08 12.58
CA THR A 39 9.74 3.35 11.34
C THR A 39 8.49 2.74 10.69
N ARG A 40 7.50 2.27 11.49
CA ARG A 40 6.27 1.61 11.03
C ARG A 40 6.52 0.47 10.05
N ASP A 41 7.69 -0.16 10.17
CA ASP A 41 8.14 -1.27 9.35
C ASP A 41 8.89 -2.28 10.26
N ASN A 42 8.81 -3.55 9.91
CA ASN A 42 9.44 -4.64 10.64
C ASN A 42 10.92 -4.82 10.28
N ILE A 43 11.54 -3.92 9.49
CA ILE A 43 12.94 -4.06 9.06
C ILE A 43 13.88 -4.21 10.25
N VAL A 44 13.79 -3.31 11.24
CA VAL A 44 14.69 -3.33 12.39
C VAL A 44 14.47 -4.60 13.21
N LEU A 45 13.22 -4.98 13.45
CA LEU A 45 12.85 -6.23 14.10
C LEU A 45 13.43 -7.45 13.36
N ASN A 46 13.26 -7.53 12.04
CA ASN A 46 13.78 -8.64 11.23
C ASN A 46 15.31 -8.71 11.28
N LYS A 47 15.99 -7.56 11.18
CA LYS A 47 17.46 -7.48 11.31
C LYS A 47 17.91 -7.90 12.70
N PHE A 48 17.20 -7.51 13.75
CA PHE A 48 17.48 -7.92 15.12
C PHE A 48 17.37 -9.44 15.27
N LEU A 49 16.29 -10.05 14.77
CA LEU A 49 16.11 -11.51 14.81
C LEU A 49 17.19 -12.26 14.02
N LEU A 50 17.57 -11.75 12.85
CA LEU A 50 18.62 -12.34 12.01
C LEU A 50 20.02 -12.22 12.63
N ALA A 51 20.33 -11.09 13.28
CA ALA A 51 21.61 -10.88 13.94
C ALA A 51 21.78 -11.73 15.21
N HIS A 52 20.67 -12.15 15.83
CA HIS A 52 20.66 -12.89 17.09
C HIS A 52 20.11 -14.33 16.92
N LEU A 53 20.32 -14.93 15.75
CA LEU A 53 19.91 -16.32 15.49
C LEU A 53 20.57 -17.28 16.48
N GLY A 54 19.74 -18.11 17.12
CA GLY A 54 20.19 -19.07 18.13
C GLY A 54 20.36 -18.48 19.54
N HIS A 55 20.19 -17.17 19.72
CA HIS A 55 20.19 -16.55 21.03
C HIS A 55 18.80 -16.58 21.68
N THR A 56 18.77 -16.57 23.01
CA THR A 56 17.50 -16.41 23.74
C THR A 56 17.08 -14.93 23.70
N ILE A 57 16.00 -14.68 22.97
CA ILE A 57 15.37 -13.36 22.86
C ILE A 57 14.10 -13.36 23.71
N ARG A 58 13.93 -12.32 24.54
CA ARG A 58 12.78 -12.17 25.42
C ARG A 58 12.02 -10.89 25.12
N PRO A 59 10.69 -10.95 24.94
CA PRO A 59 9.87 -9.75 24.94
C PRO A 59 9.68 -9.27 26.38
N ILE A 60 10.00 -8.01 26.63
CA ILE A 60 9.84 -7.36 27.92
C ILE A 60 8.82 -6.22 27.77
N PRO A 61 7.69 -6.28 28.50
CA PRO A 61 6.70 -5.22 28.45
C PRO A 61 7.16 -3.99 29.26
N SER A 62 6.69 -2.82 28.82
CA SER A 62 6.86 -1.54 29.51
C SER A 62 6.33 -1.62 30.95
N GLN A 63 6.87 -0.75 31.81
CA GLN A 63 6.50 -0.63 33.24
C GLN A 63 6.96 -1.79 34.15
N THR A 64 7.87 -2.63 33.66
CA THR A 64 8.59 -3.60 34.51
C THR A 64 9.96 -3.04 34.91
N ASP A 65 10.49 -3.50 36.04
CA ASP A 65 11.84 -3.09 36.47
C ASP A 65 12.91 -3.59 35.50
N ASP A 66 12.71 -4.80 34.95
CA ASP A 66 13.53 -5.37 33.87
C ASP A 66 13.61 -4.43 32.67
N TYR A 67 12.49 -3.83 32.25
CA TYR A 67 12.45 -2.88 31.13
C TYR A 67 13.36 -1.67 31.38
N ARG A 68 13.27 -1.08 32.58
CA ARG A 68 14.10 0.07 32.97
C ARG A 68 15.57 -0.31 33.06
N GLN A 69 15.86 -1.49 33.62
CA GLN A 69 17.22 -1.99 33.78
C GLN A 69 17.88 -2.26 32.43
N ILE A 70 17.14 -2.80 31.46
CA ILE A 70 17.65 -3.09 30.12
C ILE A 70 17.96 -1.78 29.38
N ILE A 71 17.04 -0.81 29.37
CA ILE A 71 17.28 0.48 28.69
C ILE A 71 18.48 1.21 29.29
N GLY A 72 18.70 1.11 30.60
CA GLY A 72 19.83 1.79 31.25
C GLY A 72 21.19 1.11 31.07
N ASN A 73 21.23 -0.21 30.80
CA ASN A 73 22.47 -1.00 30.89
C ASN A 73 22.84 -1.78 29.61
N ALA A 74 21.88 -2.06 28.74
CA ALA A 74 22.09 -2.81 27.51
C ALA A 74 22.33 -1.85 26.33
N SER A 75 22.99 -2.34 25.27
CA SER A 75 23.22 -1.54 24.06
C SER A 75 21.99 -1.52 23.15
N HIS A 76 21.62 -0.35 22.63
CA HIS A 76 20.52 -0.21 21.68
C HIS A 76 20.97 -0.67 20.29
N PHE A 77 20.24 -1.62 19.72
CA PHE A 77 20.57 -2.19 18.41
C PHE A 77 20.27 -1.20 17.29
N LEU A 78 21.28 -0.90 16.47
CA LEU A 78 21.20 -0.01 15.29
C LEU A 78 20.72 1.43 15.61
N GLU A 79 21.01 1.95 16.81
CA GLU A 79 20.61 3.30 17.23
C GLU A 79 20.94 4.38 16.17
N ASP A 80 22.17 4.37 15.66
CA ASP A 80 22.65 5.33 14.65
C ASP A 80 21.95 5.21 13.28
N ASP A 81 21.39 4.05 12.96
CA ASP A 81 20.73 3.80 11.67
C ASP A 81 19.21 4.01 11.72
N ILE A 82 18.62 4.25 12.90
CA ILE A 82 17.15 4.40 13.06
C ILE A 82 16.63 5.52 12.16
N ASP A 83 17.29 6.67 12.16
CA ASP A 83 16.89 7.83 11.36
C ASP A 83 16.83 7.49 9.87
N LYS A 84 17.83 6.77 9.37
CA LYS A 84 17.87 6.29 7.98
C LYS A 84 16.70 5.38 7.66
N TYR A 85 16.34 4.45 8.54
CA TYR A 85 15.18 3.57 8.29
C TYR A 85 13.86 4.31 8.31
N VAL A 86 13.72 5.36 9.13
CA VAL A 86 12.54 6.22 9.10
C VAL A 86 12.45 6.98 7.78
N GLU A 87 13.56 7.53 7.29
CA GLU A 87 13.59 8.17 5.96
C GLU A 87 13.19 7.20 4.84
N GLU A 88 13.76 6.00 4.84
CA GLU A 88 13.42 4.96 3.86
C GLU A 88 11.93 4.59 3.92
N SER A 89 11.36 4.47 5.12
CA SER A 89 9.93 4.19 5.31
C SER A 89 9.04 5.30 4.77
N GLN A 90 9.38 6.57 5.06
CA GLN A 90 8.66 7.72 4.53
C GLN A 90 8.74 7.79 3.00
N GLN A 91 9.91 7.50 2.42
CA GLN A 91 10.07 7.45 0.96
C GLN A 91 9.23 6.33 0.34
N ARG A 92 9.18 5.14 0.95
CA ARG A 92 8.32 4.04 0.50
C ARG A 92 6.84 4.39 0.60
N ALA A 93 6.42 5.11 1.65
CA ALA A 93 5.04 5.58 1.77
C ALA A 93 4.70 6.56 0.63
N LYS A 94 5.56 7.56 0.37
CA LYS A 94 5.40 8.51 -0.74
C LYS A 94 5.38 7.82 -2.10
N PHE A 95 6.23 6.81 -2.29
CA PHE A 95 6.27 6.03 -3.53
C PHE A 95 4.97 5.24 -3.72
N ARG A 96 4.48 4.54 -2.68
CA ARG A 96 3.19 3.82 -2.74
C ARG A 96 2.02 4.75 -3.03
N GLU A 97 1.99 5.95 -2.45
CA GLU A 97 0.96 6.95 -2.78
C GLU A 97 1.05 7.43 -4.22
N ARG A 98 2.27 7.65 -4.73
CA ARG A 98 2.51 8.04 -6.12
C ARG A 98 2.09 6.94 -7.09
N ASP A 99 2.44 5.70 -6.83
CA ASP A 99 2.07 4.55 -7.65
C ASP A 99 0.54 4.38 -7.68
N ARG A 100 -0.11 4.47 -6.51
CA ARG A 100 -1.57 4.42 -6.44
C ARG A 100 -2.24 5.52 -7.26
N LYS A 101 -1.68 6.74 -7.28
CA LYS A 101 -2.16 7.84 -8.13
C LYS A 101 -1.91 7.54 -9.61
N SER A 102 -0.72 7.04 -9.95
CA SER A 102 -0.38 6.65 -11.32
C SER A 102 -1.30 5.55 -11.86
N GLU A 103 -1.59 4.52 -11.06
CA GLU A 103 -2.52 3.45 -11.45
C GLU A 103 -3.92 3.98 -11.72
N ARG A 104 -4.39 4.94 -10.91
CA ARG A 104 -5.67 5.63 -11.14
C ARG A 104 -5.67 6.42 -12.45
N GLU A 105 -4.61 7.20 -12.70
CA GLU A 105 -4.46 7.97 -13.93
C GLU A 105 -4.44 7.05 -15.17
N ILE A 106 -3.70 5.95 -15.11
CA ILE A 106 -3.67 4.93 -16.17
C ILE A 106 -5.07 4.34 -16.39
N GLY A 107 -5.79 4.01 -15.32
CA GLY A 107 -7.17 3.53 -15.41
C GLY A 107 -8.13 4.53 -16.06
N GLN A 108 -7.99 5.82 -15.75
CA GLN A 108 -8.78 6.88 -16.39
C GLN A 108 -8.48 6.99 -17.90
N VAL A 109 -7.21 6.92 -18.28
CA VAL A 109 -6.80 6.93 -19.70
C VAL A 109 -7.34 5.71 -20.44
N GLN A 110 -7.26 4.51 -19.84
CA GLN A 110 -7.81 3.29 -20.42
C GLN A 110 -9.32 3.41 -20.67
N LEU A 111 -10.06 3.96 -19.70
CA LEU A 111 -11.50 4.17 -19.83
C LEU A 111 -11.83 5.18 -20.93
N TYR A 112 -11.05 6.27 -21.04
CA TYR A 112 -11.19 7.26 -22.10
C TYR A 112 -10.92 6.67 -23.49
N LEU A 113 -9.90 5.82 -23.63
CA LEU A 113 -9.61 5.12 -24.88
C LEU A 113 -10.76 4.19 -25.30
N ILE A 114 -11.32 3.43 -24.35
CA ILE A 114 -12.47 2.56 -24.61
C ILE A 114 -13.68 3.38 -25.05
N GLU A 115 -13.97 4.50 -24.38
CA GLU A 115 -15.06 5.42 -24.78
C GLU A 115 -14.89 5.88 -26.24
N HIS A 116 -13.69 6.33 -26.61
CA HIS A 116 -13.41 6.77 -27.99
C HIS A 116 -13.52 5.66 -29.02
N LEU A 117 -12.99 4.46 -28.73
CA LEU A 117 -13.10 3.31 -29.64
C LEU A 117 -14.56 2.91 -29.86
N LEU A 118 -15.38 2.87 -28.81
CA LEU A 118 -16.81 2.58 -28.93
C LEU A 118 -17.57 3.64 -29.73
N VAL A 119 -17.23 4.93 -29.54
CA VAL A 119 -17.81 6.03 -30.33
C VAL A 119 -17.43 5.90 -31.80
N HIS A 120 -16.16 5.58 -32.09
CA HIS A 120 -15.68 5.41 -33.46
C HIS A 120 -16.36 4.22 -34.17
N GLU A 121 -16.47 3.07 -33.49
CA GLU A 121 -17.17 1.90 -34.02
C GLU A 121 -18.66 2.17 -34.24
N LEU A 122 -19.32 2.87 -33.31
CA LEU A 122 -20.71 3.27 -33.47
C LEU A 122 -20.90 4.21 -34.66
N HIS A 123 -19.98 5.17 -34.86
CA HIS A 123 -20.01 6.06 -36.01
C HIS A 123 -19.82 5.28 -37.33
N THR A 124 -18.88 4.35 -37.36
CA THR A 124 -18.62 3.48 -38.52
C THR A 124 -19.85 2.62 -38.86
N LEU A 125 -20.50 2.04 -37.85
CA LEU A 125 -21.74 1.26 -38.03
C LEU A 125 -22.91 2.12 -38.50
N SER A 126 -23.02 3.37 -38.02
CA SER A 126 -24.09 4.29 -38.46
C SER A 126 -24.00 4.66 -39.94
N GLN A 127 -22.81 4.56 -40.54
CA GLN A 127 -22.57 4.84 -41.96
C GLN A 127 -22.72 3.58 -42.83
N ALA A 128 -22.69 2.38 -42.24
CA ALA A 128 -22.83 1.13 -42.96
C ALA A 128 -24.26 0.92 -43.46
N ARG A 129 -24.43 0.63 -44.76
CA ARG A 129 -25.72 0.26 -45.35
C ARG A 129 -25.84 -1.25 -45.44
N ALA A 130 -26.97 -1.79 -44.98
CA ALA A 130 -27.27 -3.21 -45.12
C ALA A 130 -27.58 -3.56 -46.59
N ALA A 131 -27.02 -4.66 -47.10
CA ALA A 131 -27.39 -5.19 -48.42
C ALA A 131 -28.64 -6.06 -48.36
N THR A 132 -28.94 -6.64 -47.18
CA THR A 132 -30.12 -7.50 -46.97
C THR A 132 -30.90 -7.14 -45.69
N PRO A 133 -32.19 -7.48 -45.60
CA PRO A 133 -32.99 -7.23 -44.39
C PRO A 133 -32.45 -7.94 -43.14
N ALA A 134 -31.91 -9.15 -43.30
CA ALA A 134 -31.31 -9.91 -42.20
C ALA A 134 -30.03 -9.24 -41.68
N GLU A 135 -29.19 -8.74 -42.58
CA GLU A 135 -28.00 -7.96 -42.23
C GLU A 135 -28.36 -6.64 -41.53
N GLY A 136 -29.47 -6.00 -41.93
CA GLY A 136 -30.01 -4.83 -41.25
C GLY A 136 -30.38 -5.08 -39.79
N GLN A 137 -31.02 -6.22 -39.48
CA GLN A 137 -31.33 -6.62 -38.10
C GLN A 137 -30.06 -6.88 -37.27
N VAL A 138 -29.03 -7.47 -37.88
CA VAL A 138 -27.73 -7.69 -37.21
C VAL A 138 -27.03 -6.36 -36.93
N LEU A 139 -27.03 -5.42 -37.88
CA LEU A 139 -26.44 -4.08 -37.69
C LEU A 139 -27.16 -3.30 -36.58
N LEU A 140 -28.49 -3.33 -36.53
CA LEU A 140 -29.28 -2.74 -35.45
C LEU A 140 -28.95 -3.35 -34.08
N GLY A 141 -28.82 -4.68 -34.02
CA GLY A 141 -28.41 -5.37 -32.79
C GLY A 141 -27.02 -4.96 -32.32
N LYS A 142 -26.07 -4.82 -33.24
CA LYS A 142 -24.72 -4.33 -32.95
C LYS A 142 -24.76 -2.88 -32.43
N GLU A 143 -25.50 -2.00 -33.10
CA GLU A 143 -25.65 -0.59 -32.70
C GLU A 143 -26.22 -0.46 -31.29
N LEU A 144 -27.27 -1.21 -30.96
CA LEU A 144 -27.84 -1.26 -29.62
C LEU A 144 -26.85 -1.78 -28.57
N GLY A 145 -26.05 -2.80 -28.93
CA GLY A 145 -24.98 -3.32 -28.08
C GLY A 145 -23.92 -2.26 -27.76
N PHE A 146 -23.47 -1.53 -28.78
CA PHE A 146 -22.50 -0.44 -28.61
C PHE A 146 -23.07 0.72 -27.79
N LYS A 147 -24.32 1.14 -28.01
CA LYS A 147 -24.98 2.17 -27.18
C LYS A 147 -25.03 1.77 -25.72
N LYS A 148 -25.44 0.52 -25.43
CA LYS A 148 -25.51 0.00 -24.06
C LYS A 148 -24.12 -0.12 -23.42
N ALA A 149 -23.11 -0.54 -24.16
CA ALA A 149 -21.73 -0.57 -23.69
C ALA A 149 -21.21 0.84 -23.35
N LEU A 150 -21.53 1.82 -24.19
CA LEU A 150 -21.14 3.22 -23.99
C LEU A 150 -21.85 3.83 -22.76
N ASP A 151 -23.13 3.49 -22.55
CA ASP A 151 -23.85 3.89 -21.33
C ASP A 151 -23.23 3.30 -20.07
N LEU A 152 -22.80 2.03 -20.09
CA LEU A 152 -22.08 1.42 -18.98
C LEU A 152 -20.74 2.12 -18.71
N VAL A 153 -19.96 2.43 -19.75
CA VAL A 153 -18.69 3.17 -19.60
C VAL A 153 -18.92 4.55 -18.99
N ARG A 154 -19.98 5.24 -19.39
CA ARG A 154 -20.37 6.54 -18.79
C ARG A 154 -20.83 6.41 -17.34
N GLN A 155 -21.53 5.34 -16.99
CA GLN A 155 -21.91 5.06 -15.60
C GLN A 155 -20.65 4.84 -14.74
N VAL A 156 -19.71 4.00 -15.19
CA VAL A 156 -18.45 3.76 -14.48
C VAL A 156 -17.64 5.04 -14.32
N LYS A 157 -17.62 5.92 -15.33
CA LYS A 157 -16.96 7.24 -15.26
C LYS A 157 -17.61 8.18 -14.24
N ASN A 158 -18.93 8.11 -14.08
CA ASN A 158 -19.72 8.95 -13.18
C ASN A 158 -19.75 8.42 -11.74
N ASP A 159 -19.41 7.14 -11.52
CA ASP A 159 -19.27 6.59 -10.19
C ASP A 159 -18.14 7.30 -9.45
N LYS A 160 -18.48 7.85 -8.28
CA LYS A 160 -17.63 8.75 -7.47
C LYS A 160 -16.27 8.18 -7.06
N GLN A 161 -15.99 6.90 -7.34
CA GLN A 161 -14.67 6.29 -7.14
C GLN A 161 -13.57 6.90 -8.02
N PHE A 162 -13.93 7.58 -9.12
CA PHE A 162 -12.97 8.30 -9.98
C PHE A 162 -12.85 9.80 -9.69
N ALA A 163 -13.69 10.35 -8.79
CA ALA A 163 -13.82 11.79 -8.56
C ALA A 163 -13.10 12.32 -7.30
N GLN A 164 -12.43 11.46 -6.51
CA GLN A 164 -11.69 11.85 -5.30
C GLN A 164 -10.29 11.20 -5.18
#